data_AF-A0A7L5A2N6-F1
#
_entry.id   AF-A0A7L5A2N6-F1
#
_cell.length_a   1.000
_cell.length_b   1.000
_cell.length_c   1.000
_cell.angle_alpha   90.00
_cell.angle_beta   90.00
_cell.angle_gamma   90.00
#
_symmetry.space_group_name_H-M   'P 1'
#
loop_
_entity.id
_entity.type
_entity.pdbx_description
1 polymer ?
#
loop_
_entity_poly.entity_id
_entity_poly.type
_entity_poly.pdbx_seq_one_letter_code
_entity_poly.pdbx_strand_id
1 'polypeptide(L)'
;MTHKTKWLTFAPSGLMVIGFGTCLVQWATAMKQNGAPTGQWVAAGTVALGVFNAGMCLFGRGVAESVLYQLREKSTGKPHRAADRRLTMPLD
;
A
#
# COMPACT_ATOMS: atom_id res chain seq x y z
N MET A 1 -15.56 -12.00 14.07
CA MET A 1 -15.65 -10.83 13.17
C MET A 1 -14.24 -10.51 12.63
N THR A 2 -13.98 -10.94 11.39
CA THR A 2 -13.00 -10.43 10.40
C THR A 2 -11.53 -10.11 10.81
N HIS A 3 -10.67 -11.12 10.80
CA HIS A 3 -9.20 -10.94 10.71
C HIS A 3 -8.77 -10.34 9.35
N LYS A 4 -9.69 -10.25 8.37
CA LYS A 4 -9.47 -9.67 7.04
C LYS A 4 -9.47 -8.12 7.03
N THR A 5 -10.04 -7.46 8.03
CA THR A 5 -10.25 -5.99 8.01
C THR A 5 -9.06 -5.18 8.55
N LYS A 6 -8.25 -5.73 9.46
CA LYS A 6 -7.06 -5.05 10.02
C LYS A 6 -6.00 -4.76 8.97
N TRP A 7 -5.96 -5.58 7.94
CA TRP A 7 -4.95 -5.56 6.91
C TRP A 7 -5.39 -4.68 5.72
N LEU A 8 -6.69 -4.68 5.43
CA LEU A 8 -7.33 -3.79 4.45
C LEU A 8 -7.38 -2.31 4.86
N THR A 9 -7.02 -1.95 6.10
CA THR A 9 -7.02 -0.56 6.59
C THR A 9 -5.69 0.16 6.37
N PHE A 10 -4.58 -0.57 6.25
CA PHE A 10 -3.25 0.02 6.01
C PHE A 10 -3.07 0.57 4.58
N ALA A 11 -3.68 -0.08 3.59
CA ALA A 11 -3.68 0.39 2.21
C ALA A 11 -4.43 1.73 2.04
N PRO A 12 -5.70 1.90 2.51
CA PRO A 12 -6.40 3.17 2.42
C PRO A 12 -5.81 4.21 3.35
N SER A 13 -5.26 3.86 4.52
CA SER A 13 -4.61 4.86 5.39
C SER A 13 -3.36 5.45 4.74
N GLY A 14 -2.52 4.62 4.10
CA GLY A 14 -1.36 5.11 3.34
C GLY A 14 -1.76 6.01 2.18
N LEU A 15 -2.82 5.63 1.44
CA LEU A 15 -3.36 6.43 0.34
C LEU A 15 -3.93 7.78 0.83
N MET A 16 -4.57 7.80 2.01
CA MET A 16 -5.09 9.03 2.62
C MET A 16 -3.95 9.98 3.01
N VAL A 17 -2.86 9.46 3.58
CA VAL A 17 -1.66 10.26 3.93
C VAL A 17 -0.97 10.80 2.67
N ILE A 18 -0.90 10.01 1.61
CA ILE A 18 -0.38 10.44 0.31
C ILE A 18 -1.23 11.59 -0.25
N GLY A 19 -2.57 11.44 -0.25
CA GLY A 19 -3.49 12.49 -0.69
C GLY A 19 -3.38 13.78 0.14
N PHE A 20 -3.23 13.64 1.45
CA PHE A 20 -2.97 14.76 2.36
C PHE A 20 -1.65 15.46 2.04
N GLY A 21 -0.56 14.70 1.82
CA GLY A 21 0.73 15.23 1.38
C GLY A 21 0.63 16.04 0.08
N THR A 22 -0.08 15.53 -0.93
CA THR A 22 -0.32 16.24 -2.21
C THR A 22 -1.09 17.54 -1.99
N CYS A 23 -2.07 17.54 -1.07
CA CYS A 23 -2.83 18.75 -0.73
C CYS A 23 -1.92 19.82 -0.10
N LEU A 24 -0.99 19.43 0.79
CA LEU A 24 0.02 20.34 1.35
C LEU A 24 0.99 20.88 0.28
N VAL A 25 1.40 20.06 -0.69
CA VAL A 25 2.25 20.50 -1.82
C VAL A 25 1.51 21.56 -2.65
N GLN A 26 0.23 21.34 -2.94
CA GLN A 26 -0.59 22.30 -3.66
C GLN A 26 -0.78 23.60 -2.86
N TRP A 27 -0.97 23.50 -1.54
CA TRP A 27 -1.06 24.66 -0.65
C TRP A 27 0.25 25.46 -0.60
N ALA A 28 1.40 24.79 -0.54
CA ALA A 28 2.71 25.44 -0.63
C ALA A 28 2.90 26.16 -1.99
N THR A 29 2.42 25.55 -3.07
CA THR A 29 2.48 26.15 -4.41
C THR A 29 1.55 27.36 -4.53
N ALA A 30 0.35 27.30 -3.97
CA ALA A 30 -0.57 28.44 -3.90
C ALA A 30 0.02 29.58 -3.05
N MET A 31 0.73 29.26 -1.97
CA MET A 31 1.45 30.24 -1.14
C MET A 31 2.58 30.94 -1.93
N LYS A 32 3.31 30.20 -2.77
CA LYS A 32 4.28 30.77 -3.72
C LYS A 32 3.63 31.74 -4.71
N GLN A 33 2.46 31.38 -5.24
CA GLN A 33 1.73 32.21 -6.20
C GLN A 33 1.20 33.52 -5.57
N ASN A 34 0.88 33.50 -4.27
CA ASN A 34 0.43 34.67 -3.52
C ASN A 34 1.57 35.62 -3.07
N GLY A 35 2.81 35.40 -3.52
CA GLY A 35 3.94 36.29 -3.23
C GLY A 35 4.59 36.06 -1.86
N ALA A 36 4.35 34.91 -1.22
CA ALA A 36 5.02 34.56 0.04
C ALA A 36 6.53 34.34 -0.14
N PRO A 37 7.34 34.60 0.90
CA PRO A 37 8.80 34.47 0.83
C PRO A 37 9.25 33.06 0.46
N THR A 38 10.26 32.98 -0.40
CA THR A 38 10.77 31.73 -0.99
C THR A 38 11.17 30.69 0.08
N GLY A 39 11.60 31.12 1.26
CA GLY A 39 11.92 30.22 2.37
C GLY A 39 10.71 29.49 2.96
N GLN A 40 9.54 30.16 3.03
CA GLN A 40 8.36 29.63 3.69
C GLN A 40 7.64 28.58 2.84
N TRP A 41 7.49 28.81 1.54
CA TRP A 41 6.89 27.80 0.66
C TRP A 41 7.81 26.59 0.44
N VAL A 42 9.14 26.77 0.41
CA VAL A 42 10.10 25.66 0.33
C VAL A 42 10.08 24.83 1.61
N ALA A 43 10.05 25.47 2.79
CA ALA A 43 9.92 24.76 4.05
C ALA A 43 8.59 23.97 4.12
N ALA A 44 7.47 24.60 3.74
CA ALA A 44 6.17 23.95 3.66
C ALA A 44 6.16 22.77 2.66
N GLY A 45 6.79 22.94 1.50
CA GLY A 45 6.96 21.89 0.49
C GLY A 45 7.84 20.74 0.99
N THR A 46 8.89 21.04 1.76
CA THR A 46 9.79 20.03 2.35
C THR A 46 9.05 19.19 3.41
N VAL A 47 8.24 19.84 4.25
CA VAL A 47 7.36 19.13 5.19
C VAL A 47 6.34 18.28 4.44
N ALA A 48 5.73 18.81 3.38
CA ALA A 48 4.78 18.07 2.55
C ALA A 48 5.41 16.83 1.89
N LEU A 49 6.64 16.97 1.38
CA LEU A 49 7.45 15.86 0.86
C LEU A 49 7.77 14.82 1.93
N GLY A 50 8.07 15.25 3.16
CA GLY A 50 8.28 14.35 4.29
C GLY A 50 7.03 13.53 4.62
N VAL A 51 5.87 14.18 4.68
CA VAL A 51 4.58 13.51 4.94
C VAL A 51 4.22 12.57 3.79
N PHE A 52 4.44 13.00 2.54
CA PHE A 52 4.22 12.16 1.36
C PHE A 52 5.13 10.92 1.36
N ASN A 53 6.42 11.09 1.67
CA ASN A 53 7.38 9.99 1.76
C ASN A 53 7.02 9.00 2.88
N ALA A 54 6.62 9.51 4.05
CA ALA A 54 6.12 8.68 5.15
C ALA A 54 4.84 7.91 4.76
N GLY A 55 3.92 8.56 4.04
CA GLY A 55 2.73 7.93 3.47
C GLY A 55 3.06 6.78 2.51
N MET A 56 4.04 6.97 1.62
CA MET A 56 4.52 5.91 0.73
C MET A 56 5.14 4.73 1.49
N CYS A 57 5.92 4.98 2.55
CA CYS A 57 6.48 3.90 3.38
C CYS A 57 5.38 3.10 4.09
N LEU A 58 4.36 3.75 4.65
CA LEU A 58 3.21 3.06 5.26
C LEU A 58 2.43 2.25 4.23
N PHE A 59 2.15 2.86 3.07
CA PHE A 59 1.45 2.21 1.97
C PHE A 59 2.20 0.97 1.47
N GLY A 60 3.53 1.07 1.29
CA GLY A 60 4.37 -0.03 0.81
C GLY A 60 4.39 -1.23 1.76
N ARG A 61 4.44 -1.00 3.08
CA ARG A 61 4.32 -2.07 4.09
C ARG A 61 2.94 -2.72 4.06
N GLY A 62 1.89 -1.92 3.82
CA GLY A 62 0.59 -2.42 3.43
C GLY A 62 0.72 -3.35 2.22
N VAL A 63 0.98 -2.84 1.03
CA VAL A 63 0.96 -3.67 -0.20
C VAL A 63 1.80 -4.95 -0.08
N ALA A 64 3.01 -4.89 0.49
CA ALA A 64 3.87 -6.06 0.66
C ALA A 64 3.21 -7.19 1.46
N GLU A 65 2.51 -6.85 2.54
CA GLU A 65 1.93 -7.84 3.42
C GLU A 65 0.56 -8.34 2.89
N SER A 66 -0.13 -7.59 2.00
CA SER A 66 -1.27 -8.12 1.23
C SER A 66 -0.82 -9.20 0.29
N VAL A 67 0.27 -8.91 -0.43
CA VAL A 67 0.82 -9.81 -1.43
C VAL A 67 1.33 -11.06 -0.75
N LEU A 68 2.07 -10.94 0.35
CA LEU A 68 2.54 -12.10 1.14
C LEU A 68 1.37 -12.95 1.65
N TYR A 69 0.30 -12.31 2.14
CA TYR A 69 -0.90 -12.99 2.59
C TYR A 69 -1.60 -13.74 1.44
N GLN A 70 -1.78 -13.10 0.27
CA GLN A 70 -2.33 -13.73 -0.93
C GLN A 70 -1.50 -14.93 -1.39
N LEU A 71 -0.17 -14.82 -1.38
CA LEU A 71 0.74 -15.92 -1.72
C LEU A 71 0.63 -17.09 -0.72
N ARG A 72 0.54 -16.79 0.58
CA ARG A 72 0.34 -17.81 1.63
C ARG A 72 -1.02 -18.51 1.49
N GLU A 73 -2.09 -17.77 1.23
CA GLU A 73 -3.42 -18.36 0.99
C GLU A 73 -3.41 -19.26 -0.26
N LYS A 74 -2.70 -18.84 -1.33
CA LYS A 74 -2.53 -19.65 -2.55
C LYS A 74 -1.68 -20.91 -2.34
N SER A 75 -0.71 -20.89 -1.42
CA SER A 75 0.08 -22.08 -1.05
C SER A 75 -0.67 -23.08 -0.15
N THR A 76 -1.67 -22.61 0.59
CA THR A 76 -2.46 -23.45 1.53
C THR A 76 -3.75 -23.96 0.87
N GLY A 77 -4.26 -23.25 -0.15
CA GLY A 77 -5.40 -23.66 -0.97
C GLY A 77 -5.02 -24.64 -2.08
N LYS A 78 -5.29 -25.93 -1.83
CA LYS A 78 -5.15 -27.10 -2.72
C LYS A 78 -3.72 -27.61 -2.95
N PRO A 79 -3.35 -28.74 -2.31
CA PRO A 79 -2.64 -29.77 -3.04
C PRO A 79 -3.54 -30.23 -4.19
N HIS A 80 -3.38 -29.61 -5.36
CA HIS A 80 -4.03 -30.08 -6.58
C HIS A 80 -3.41 -31.42 -6.96
N ARG A 81 -4.07 -32.50 -6.50
CA ARG A 81 -4.63 -33.48 -7.42
C ARG A 81 -3.61 -34.13 -8.38
N ALA A 82 -2.38 -34.35 -7.93
CA ALA A 82 -1.35 -35.04 -8.71
C ALA A 82 -1.16 -36.51 -8.27
N ALA A 83 -1.58 -36.87 -7.05
CA ALA A 83 -1.33 -38.22 -6.52
C ALA A 83 -2.47 -39.23 -6.79
N ASP A 84 -3.70 -38.77 -7.06
CA ASP A 84 -4.87 -39.65 -7.09
C ASP A 84 -5.18 -40.24 -8.47
N ARG A 85 -4.67 -39.64 -9.57
CA ARG A 85 -4.90 -40.15 -10.94
C ARG A 85 -3.92 -41.27 -11.36
N ARG A 86 -2.87 -41.53 -10.58
CA ARG A 86 -1.87 -42.60 -10.86
C ARG A 86 -2.16 -43.91 -10.12
N LEU A 87 -3.33 -44.05 -9.50
CA LEU A 87 -3.72 -45.26 -8.75
C LEU A 87 -4.97 -45.96 -9.32
N THR A 88 -5.51 -45.48 -10.44
CA THR A 88 -6.70 -46.07 -11.10
C THR A 88 -6.42 -46.61 -12.50
N MET A 89 -5.17 -46.88 -12.88
CA MET A 89 -4.91 -47.74 -14.05
C MET A 89 -4.92 -49.19 -13.57
N PRO A 90 -5.92 -50.00 -13.92
CA PRO A 90 -5.77 -51.45 -13.82
C PRO A 90 -4.67 -51.88 -14.79
N LEU A 91 -3.63 -52.55 -14.26
CA LEU A 91 -2.90 -53.54 -15.04
C LEU A 91 -3.82 -54.75 -15.17
N ASP A 92 -4.68 -54.76 -16.18
CA ASP A 92 -5.17 -55.96 -16.88
C ASP A 92 -5.76 -55.53 -18.23
#